data_AF-A0A183GVJ6-F1
#
_entry.id   AF-A0A183GVJ6-F1
#
_cell.length_a   1.000
_cell.length_b   1.000
_cell.length_c   1.000
_cell.angle_alpha   90.00
_cell.angle_beta   90.00
_cell.angle_gamma   90.00
#
_symmetry.space_group_name_H-M   'P 1'
#
loop_
_entity.id
_entity.type
_entity.pdbx_description
1 polymer ?
#
loop_
_entity_poly.entity_id
_entity_poly.type
_entity_poly.pdbx_seq_one_letter_code
_entity_poly.pdbx_strand_id
1 'polypeptide(L)'
;MPAAYLLTVCLSAILVQALHAEPRFIDIFNVGGEQDIMQLRSGPRKLFNAIEPNSTRKWETKDQSGFFVIPYVISADYGAKTSTITAAMQSIAENTCIRFKARGNEPDYVEIQNVKGKGCSAFVGHSPGSNPVMLENNNEATYDVIGTAKEPSANDYRKVCLAYGCQTCMESKMP
;
A
#
# COMPACT_ATOMS: atom_id res chain seq x y z
N MET A 1 14.67 33.81 -46.36
CA MET A 1 14.38 32.53 -45.67
C MET A 1 13.69 32.88 -44.36
N PRO A 2 12.41 32.51 -44.16
CA PRO A 2 11.50 33.32 -43.36
C PRO A 2 11.52 32.96 -41.86
N ALA A 3 11.31 33.98 -41.03
CA ALA A 3 11.21 33.93 -39.57
C ALA A 3 10.12 32.98 -39.02
N ALA A 4 9.31 32.38 -39.88
CA ALA A 4 8.29 31.40 -39.52
C ALA A 4 8.88 30.08 -38.97
N TYR A 5 10.10 29.71 -39.36
CA TYR A 5 10.71 28.43 -38.94
C TYR A 5 11.19 28.43 -37.48
N LEU A 6 11.58 29.60 -36.95
CA LEU A 6 12.08 29.73 -35.58
C LEU A 6 10.94 29.65 -34.54
N LEU A 7 9.74 30.15 -34.87
CA LEU A 7 8.58 30.09 -33.97
C LEU A 7 8.02 28.67 -33.82
N THR A 8 8.06 27.86 -34.87
CA THR A 8 7.61 26.46 -34.83
C THR A 8 8.48 25.56 -33.97
N VAL A 9 9.81 25.80 -33.91
CA VAL A 9 10.72 25.00 -33.06
C VAL A 9 10.53 25.33 -31.57
N CYS A 10 10.20 26.58 -31.23
CA CYS A 10 9.94 26.98 -29.84
C CYS A 10 8.65 26.36 -29.27
N LEU A 11 7.59 26.23 -30.06
CA LEU A 11 6.32 25.64 -29.60
C LEU A 11 6.43 24.12 -29.34
N SER A 12 7.28 23.40 -30.08
CA SER A 12 7.52 21.98 -29.81
C SER A 12 8.37 21.72 -28.56
N ALA A 13 9.27 22.65 -28.19
CA ALA A 13 10.12 22.48 -27.02
C ALA A 13 9.35 22.67 -25.69
N ILE A 14 8.30 23.49 -25.68
CA ILE A 14 7.49 23.75 -24.48
C ILE A 14 6.58 22.54 -24.16
N LEU A 15 6.15 21.76 -25.16
CA LEU A 15 5.30 20.59 -24.94
C LEU A 15 6.06 19.38 -24.37
N VAL A 16 7.36 19.25 -24.65
CA VAL A 16 8.17 18.10 -24.20
C VAL A 16 8.55 18.20 -22.71
N GLN A 17 8.55 19.39 -22.12
CA GLN A 17 8.92 19.57 -20.70
C GLN A 17 7.79 19.22 -19.70
N ALA A 18 6.58 18.93 -20.18
CA ALA A 18 5.43 18.67 -19.31
C ALA A 18 5.26 17.20 -18.88
N LEU A 19 6.13 16.28 -19.32
CA LEU A 19 5.99 14.83 -19.07
C LEU A 19 7.23 14.19 -18.46
N HIS A 20 7.96 14.87 -17.57
CA HIS A 20 8.97 14.21 -16.72
C HIS A 20 8.97 14.80 -15.31
N ALA A 21 7.80 14.85 -14.68
CA ALA A 21 7.75 14.91 -13.23
C ALA A 21 8.16 13.53 -12.70
N GLU A 22 9.44 13.36 -12.39
CA GLU A 22 9.87 12.20 -11.63
C GLU A 22 9.11 12.17 -10.29
N PRO A 23 8.58 11.01 -9.88
CA PRO A 23 7.90 10.90 -8.60
C PRO A 23 8.90 11.22 -7.49
N ARG A 24 8.65 12.30 -6.75
CA ARG A 24 9.44 12.59 -5.55
C ARG A 24 9.14 11.51 -4.52
N PHE A 25 10.12 10.66 -4.27
CA PHE A 25 10.12 9.80 -3.10
C PHE A 25 10.30 10.68 -1.87
N ILE A 26 9.26 10.75 -1.03
CA ILE A 26 9.36 11.33 0.31
C ILE A 26 10.04 10.27 1.17
N ASP A 27 11.23 10.57 1.69
CA ASP A 27 11.93 9.72 2.64
C ASP A 27 11.24 9.81 4.01
N ILE A 28 10.28 8.91 4.22
CA ILE A 28 9.55 8.75 5.48
C ILE A 28 10.38 8.08 6.58
N PHE A 29 11.57 7.57 6.27
CA PHE A 29 12.41 6.78 7.18
C PHE A 29 13.42 7.61 7.98
N ASN A 30 13.41 8.95 7.82
CA ASN A 30 14.36 9.83 8.51
C ASN A 30 13.66 10.94 9.30
N VAL A 31 12.52 10.61 9.91
CA VAL A 31 11.83 11.44 10.90
C VAL A 31 12.03 10.76 12.26
N GLY A 32 12.77 11.40 13.16
CA GLY A 32 13.03 10.85 14.49
C GLY A 32 11.74 10.63 15.29
N GLY A 33 11.44 9.36 15.60
CA GLY A 33 10.22 8.90 16.26
C GLY A 33 9.82 7.52 15.70
N GLU A 34 8.96 6.76 16.39
CA GLU A 34 8.42 5.49 15.87
C GLU A 34 7.91 5.68 14.43
N GLN A 35 8.49 4.96 13.48
CA GLN A 35 8.34 5.20 12.04
C GLN A 35 7.06 4.57 11.47
N ASP A 36 5.91 5.02 11.99
CA ASP A 36 4.62 4.73 11.37
C ASP A 36 4.44 5.59 10.12
N ILE A 37 3.93 5.00 9.03
CA ILE A 37 3.62 5.69 7.78
C ILE A 37 2.69 6.88 8.06
N MET A 38 3.23 8.09 7.96
CA MET A 38 2.49 9.33 8.20
C MET A 38 1.88 9.85 6.90
N GLN A 39 0.56 10.07 6.85
CA GLN A 39 -0.03 10.90 5.80
C GLN A 39 0.13 12.38 6.20
N LEU A 40 1.02 13.11 5.51
CA LEU A 40 1.21 14.55 5.70
C LEU A 40 0.03 15.31 5.08
N ARG A 41 -0.76 16.03 5.90
CA ARG A 41 -1.70 17.06 5.42
C ARG A 41 -0.98 18.39 5.23
N SER A 42 -1.35 19.13 4.19
CA SER A 42 -1.04 20.55 4.05
C SER A 42 -1.90 21.37 5.03
N GLY A 43 -1.52 21.43 6.31
CA GLY A 43 -2.21 22.28 7.29
C GLY A 43 -1.93 21.96 8.76
N PRO A 44 -2.36 22.81 9.70
CA PRO A 44 -2.06 22.66 11.11
C PRO A 44 -3.10 21.74 11.76
N ARG A 45 -2.98 20.41 11.62
CA ARG A 45 -3.61 19.40 12.51
C ARG A 45 -3.30 17.94 12.12
N LYS A 46 -2.88 17.17 13.15
CA LYS A 46 -2.79 15.71 13.35
C LYS A 46 -2.28 14.85 12.17
N LEU A 47 -1.12 14.23 12.40
CA LEU A 47 -0.62 13.09 11.65
C LEU A 47 -1.56 11.90 11.85
N PHE A 48 -1.97 11.25 10.76
CA PHE A 48 -2.64 9.96 10.84
C PHE A 48 -1.62 8.87 10.50
N ASN A 49 -1.53 7.85 11.36
CA ASN A 49 -0.77 6.63 11.11
C ASN A 49 -1.59 5.63 10.25
N ALA A 50 -2.63 6.13 9.56
CA ALA A 50 -3.58 5.38 8.75
C ALA A 50 -4.16 6.29 7.66
N ILE A 51 -4.61 5.66 6.57
CA ILE A 51 -5.29 6.37 5.49
C ILE A 51 -6.59 7.02 5.99
N GLU A 52 -6.85 8.25 5.54
CA GLU A 52 -8.09 8.95 5.92
C GLU A 52 -9.36 8.20 5.45
N PRO A 53 -10.45 8.18 6.24
CA PRO A 53 -11.70 7.53 5.84
C PRO A 53 -12.30 8.05 4.53
N ASN A 54 -11.98 9.28 4.10
CA ASN A 54 -12.46 9.88 2.85
C ASN A 54 -11.40 9.90 1.74
N SER A 55 -10.30 9.15 1.90
CA SER A 55 -9.24 9.09 0.89
C SER A 55 -9.71 8.33 -0.36
N THR A 56 -9.35 8.84 -1.53
CA THR A 56 -9.51 8.17 -2.83
C THR A 56 -8.54 7.02 -3.05
N ARG A 57 -7.57 6.84 -2.15
CA ARG A 57 -6.60 5.74 -2.19
C ARG A 57 -7.07 4.52 -1.40
N LYS A 58 -8.37 4.36 -1.14
CA LYS A 58 -8.89 3.13 -0.50
C LYS A 58 -9.20 2.09 -1.57
N TRP A 59 -9.20 0.83 -1.16
CA TRP A 59 -9.80 -0.24 -1.95
C TRP A 59 -11.32 -0.11 -1.84
N GLU A 60 -12.02 -0.02 -2.98
CA GLU A 60 -13.46 0.27 -3.00
C GLU A 60 -14.32 -0.94 -3.41
N THR A 61 -13.72 -1.94 -4.06
CA THR A 61 -14.43 -3.14 -4.52
C THR A 61 -14.96 -3.93 -3.33
N LYS A 62 -16.25 -4.29 -3.37
CA LYS A 62 -16.91 -5.08 -2.33
C LYS A 62 -17.42 -6.42 -2.84
N ASP A 63 -17.50 -7.40 -1.95
CA ASP A 63 -18.20 -8.66 -2.20
C ASP A 63 -19.73 -8.53 -1.95
N GLN A 64 -20.45 -9.64 -2.15
CA GLN A 64 -21.90 -9.71 -1.94
C GLN A 64 -22.32 -9.45 -0.48
N SER A 65 -21.40 -9.65 0.47
CA SER A 65 -21.59 -9.42 1.90
C SER A 65 -21.23 -7.99 2.32
N GLY A 66 -20.73 -7.17 1.40
CA GLY A 66 -20.32 -5.78 1.65
C GLY A 66 -18.91 -5.62 2.22
N PHE A 67 -18.11 -6.69 2.25
CA PHE A 67 -16.70 -6.63 2.66
C PHE A 67 -15.82 -6.09 1.53
N PHE A 68 -14.79 -5.32 1.86
CA PHE A 68 -13.85 -4.79 0.88
C PHE A 68 -12.88 -5.87 0.45
N VAL A 69 -12.75 -6.09 -0.85
CA VAL A 69 -11.95 -7.18 -1.40
C VAL A 69 -10.68 -6.64 -2.05
N ILE A 70 -9.54 -7.18 -1.63
CA ILE A 70 -8.22 -6.90 -2.16
C ILE A 70 -7.72 -8.14 -2.90
N PRO A 71 -7.65 -8.11 -4.25
CA PRO A 71 -7.03 -9.16 -5.03
C PRO A 71 -5.52 -9.17 -4.79
N TYR A 72 -4.90 -10.35 -4.68
CA TYR A 72 -3.45 -10.46 -4.50
C TYR A 72 -2.82 -11.57 -5.35
N VAL A 73 -1.54 -11.41 -5.63
CA VAL A 73 -0.64 -12.42 -6.19
C VAL A 73 0.61 -12.50 -5.32
N ILE A 74 1.08 -13.71 -5.03
CA ILE A 74 2.40 -13.95 -4.44
C ILE A 74 3.32 -14.33 -5.61
N SER A 75 4.06 -13.36 -6.13
CA SER A 75 4.88 -13.52 -7.34
C SER A 75 6.22 -14.21 -7.05
N ALA A 76 6.62 -14.31 -5.79
CA ALA A 76 7.89 -14.89 -5.39
C ALA A 76 7.73 -16.19 -4.59
N ASP A 77 8.74 -17.06 -4.65
CA ASP A 77 8.80 -18.24 -3.80
C ASP A 77 9.31 -17.85 -2.40
N TYR A 78 8.43 -17.99 -1.41
CA TYR A 78 8.72 -17.79 0.00
C TYR A 78 8.95 -19.11 0.75
N GLY A 79 8.86 -20.26 0.06
CA GLY A 79 8.98 -21.60 0.65
C GLY A 79 8.05 -21.76 1.87
N ALA A 80 8.63 -22.13 3.00
CA ALA A 80 7.89 -22.31 4.25
C ALA A 80 7.21 -21.01 4.75
N LYS A 81 7.73 -19.83 4.40
CA LYS A 81 7.21 -18.53 4.85
C LYS A 81 5.96 -18.08 4.09
N THR A 82 5.57 -18.75 3.00
CA THR A 82 4.29 -18.50 2.33
C THR A 82 3.12 -18.63 3.32
N SER A 83 3.19 -19.63 4.21
CA SER A 83 2.16 -19.86 5.24
C SER A 83 2.03 -18.68 6.21
N THR A 84 3.15 -18.05 6.58
CA THR A 84 3.18 -16.85 7.43
C THR A 84 2.50 -15.66 6.76
N ILE A 85 2.76 -15.45 5.47
CA ILE A 85 2.13 -14.36 4.70
C ILE A 85 0.61 -14.58 4.62
N THR A 86 0.18 -15.81 4.32
CA THR A 86 -1.25 -16.14 4.26
C THR A 86 -1.94 -16.04 5.62
N ALA A 87 -1.25 -16.43 6.70
CA ALA A 87 -1.77 -16.30 8.07
C ALA A 87 -1.96 -14.82 8.46
N ALA A 88 -1.01 -13.95 8.11
CA ALA A 88 -1.14 -12.52 8.36
C ALA A 88 -2.32 -11.90 7.59
N MET A 89 -2.51 -12.28 6.31
CA MET A 89 -3.68 -11.85 5.53
C MET A 89 -5.00 -12.34 6.14
N GLN A 90 -5.02 -13.59 6.62
CA GLN A 90 -6.18 -14.18 7.29
C GLN A 90 -6.51 -13.46 8.61
N SER A 91 -5.50 -13.14 9.42
CA SER A 91 -5.64 -12.40 10.67
C SER A 91 -6.28 -11.03 10.47
N ILE A 92 -5.90 -10.30 9.40
CA ILE A 92 -6.58 -9.05 8.99
C ILE A 92 -8.03 -9.31 8.60
N ALA A 93 -8.31 -10.38 7.86
CA ALA A 93 -9.64 -10.72 7.40
C ALA A 93 -10.61 -11.08 8.54
N GLU A 94 -10.13 -11.78 9.57
CA GLU A 94 -10.94 -12.15 10.73
C GLU A 94 -11.28 -10.95 11.62
N ASN A 95 -10.36 -9.99 11.72
CA ASN A 95 -10.49 -8.87 12.65
C ASN A 95 -11.07 -7.60 12.02
N THR A 96 -11.25 -7.55 10.70
CA THR A 96 -11.72 -6.35 9.98
C THR A 96 -12.75 -6.70 8.89
N CYS A 97 -13.20 -5.68 8.16
CA CYS A 97 -14.04 -5.84 6.98
C CYS A 97 -13.27 -5.94 5.65
N ILE A 98 -11.96 -6.19 5.70
CA ILE A 98 -11.11 -6.43 4.53
C ILE A 98 -11.04 -7.93 4.23
N ARG A 99 -11.05 -8.33 2.95
CA ARG A 99 -10.91 -9.71 2.51
C ARG A 99 -9.86 -9.80 1.43
N PHE A 100 -8.98 -10.79 1.54
CA PHE A 100 -7.98 -11.08 0.51
C PHE A 100 -8.49 -12.21 -0.37
N LYS A 101 -8.34 -12.07 -1.68
CA LYS A 101 -8.60 -13.16 -2.63
C LYS A 101 -7.45 -13.31 -3.60
N ALA A 102 -7.19 -14.54 -4.02
CA ALA A 102 -6.30 -14.77 -5.15
C ALA A 102 -6.83 -14.00 -6.37
N ARG A 103 -5.94 -13.26 -7.03
CA ARG A 103 -6.28 -12.49 -8.23
C ARG A 103 -6.72 -13.43 -9.36
N GLY A 104 -7.81 -13.06 -10.02
CA GLY A 104 -8.18 -13.56 -11.34
C GLY A 104 -7.74 -12.56 -12.41
N ASN A 105 -8.67 -11.72 -12.86
CA ASN A 105 -8.44 -10.73 -13.93
C ASN A 105 -8.64 -9.29 -13.45
N GLU A 106 -8.60 -9.04 -12.14
CA GLU A 106 -8.74 -7.69 -11.62
C GLU A 106 -7.58 -6.81 -12.10
N PRO A 107 -7.88 -5.59 -12.59
CA PRO A 107 -6.84 -4.67 -13.09
C PRO A 107 -5.94 -4.20 -11.96
N ASP A 108 -6.55 -3.96 -10.80
CA ASP A 108 -5.88 -3.48 -9.61
C ASP A 108 -5.72 -4.62 -8.60
N TYR A 109 -4.50 -4.84 -8.13
CA TYR A 109 -4.19 -5.95 -7.23
C TYR A 109 -2.91 -5.66 -6.44
N VAL A 110 -2.75 -6.35 -5.31
CA VAL A 110 -1.51 -6.39 -4.53
C VAL A 110 -0.58 -7.45 -5.10
N GLU A 111 0.68 -7.08 -5.29
CA GLU A 111 1.70 -8.00 -5.79
C GLU A 111 2.79 -8.17 -4.74
N ILE A 112 2.83 -9.35 -4.10
CA ILE A 112 3.80 -9.65 -3.06
C ILE A 112 5.08 -10.16 -3.74
N GLN A 113 6.17 -9.42 -3.58
CA GLN A 113 7.44 -9.71 -4.23
C GLN A 113 8.59 -9.83 -3.22
N ASN A 114 9.53 -10.70 -3.54
CA ASN A 114 10.75 -10.92 -2.79
C ASN A 114 11.94 -10.45 -3.64
N VAL A 115 12.32 -9.18 -3.49
CA VAL A 115 13.44 -8.60 -4.23
C VAL A 115 14.55 -8.28 -3.24
N LYS A 116 15.72 -8.92 -3.44
CA LYS A 116 16.89 -8.73 -2.58
C LYS A 116 17.31 -7.26 -2.53
N GLY A 117 17.58 -6.75 -1.33
CA GLY A 117 17.97 -5.36 -1.08
C GLY A 117 16.83 -4.35 -1.16
N LYS A 118 15.57 -4.79 -1.22
CA LYS A 118 14.39 -3.91 -1.15
C LYS A 118 13.71 -3.90 0.21
N GLY A 119 14.10 -4.78 1.12
CA GLY A 119 13.58 -4.86 2.48
C GLY A 119 12.06 -5.04 2.54
N CYS A 120 11.44 -4.40 3.54
CA CYS A 120 9.99 -4.37 3.72
C CYS A 120 9.44 -3.01 3.30
N SER A 121 8.59 -2.98 2.27
CA SER A 121 7.95 -1.74 1.81
C SER A 121 6.63 -1.99 1.08
N ALA A 122 5.73 -1.01 1.12
CA ALA A 122 4.44 -1.06 0.43
C ALA A 122 3.98 0.35 0.08
N PHE A 123 3.08 0.45 -0.91
CA PHE A 123 2.34 1.69 -1.14
C PHE A 123 1.29 1.94 -0.06
N VAL A 124 1.04 3.22 0.22
CA VAL A 124 -0.01 3.64 1.17
C VAL A 124 -1.37 3.62 0.49
N GLY A 125 -2.17 2.59 0.75
CA GLY A 125 -3.47 2.42 0.11
C GLY A 125 -3.36 1.91 -1.33
N HIS A 126 -4.42 2.11 -2.09
CA HIS A 126 -4.62 1.67 -3.46
C HIS A 126 -4.03 2.68 -4.47
N SER A 127 -3.39 2.13 -5.50
CA SER A 127 -2.98 2.79 -6.73
C SER A 127 -3.47 1.95 -7.92
N PRO A 128 -3.83 2.56 -9.07
CA PRO A 128 -4.20 1.79 -10.25
C PRO A 128 -3.11 0.81 -10.69
N GLY A 129 -3.48 -0.40 -11.08
CA GLY A 129 -2.59 -1.46 -11.56
C GLY A 129 -1.98 -2.34 -10.46
N SER A 130 -0.74 -2.77 -10.68
CA SER A 130 0.00 -3.57 -9.68
C SER A 130 0.43 -2.69 -8.50
N ASN A 131 0.09 -3.12 -7.29
CA ASN A 131 0.49 -2.51 -6.03
C ASN A 131 1.55 -3.41 -5.36
N PRO A 132 2.84 -3.22 -5.70
CA PRO A 132 3.93 -4.01 -5.12
C PRO A 132 4.02 -3.85 -3.59
N VAL A 133 4.10 -5.00 -2.91
CA VAL A 133 4.44 -5.14 -1.50
C VAL A 133 5.72 -5.97 -1.39
N MET A 134 6.81 -5.31 -1.04
CA MET A 134 8.11 -5.96 -0.92
C MET A 134 8.19 -6.59 0.46
N LEU A 135 8.31 -7.91 0.48
CA LEU A 135 8.66 -8.67 1.67
C LEU A 135 9.93 -9.42 1.32
N GLU A 136 11.09 -8.88 1.66
CA GLU A 136 12.35 -9.56 1.42
C GLU A 136 12.48 -10.76 2.37
N ASN A 137 12.64 -11.95 1.80
CA ASN A 137 12.94 -13.15 2.57
C ASN A 137 14.46 -13.32 2.63
N ASN A 138 15.04 -12.86 3.72
CA ASN A 138 16.46 -13.10 3.99
C ASN A 138 16.63 -14.55 4.46
N ASN A 139 17.20 -15.38 3.59
CA ASN A 139 17.58 -16.77 3.92
C ASN A 139 18.81 -16.86 4.83
N GLU A 140 19.42 -15.74 5.21
CA GLU A 140 20.48 -15.71 6.23
C GLU A 140 19.86 -15.54 7.61
N ALA A 141 20.15 -16.49 8.51
CA ALA A 141 19.70 -16.55 9.91
C ALA A 141 20.09 -15.32 10.77
N THR A 142 20.74 -14.32 10.18
CA THR A 142 21.23 -13.10 10.81
C THR A 142 20.32 -11.89 10.62
N TYR A 143 19.32 -11.94 9.73
CA TYR A 143 18.38 -10.83 9.50
C TYR A 143 16.97 -11.37 9.25
N ASP A 144 16.18 -11.60 10.30
CA ASP A 144 14.76 -11.92 10.14
C ASP A 144 13.99 -10.66 9.74
N VAL A 145 13.94 -10.38 8.43
CA VAL A 145 13.29 -9.18 7.87
C VAL A 145 11.77 -9.25 7.96
N ILE A 146 11.23 -10.45 8.18
CA ILE A 146 9.88 -10.60 8.74
C ILE A 146 10.06 -10.53 10.26
N GLY A 147 9.86 -9.34 10.85
CA GLY A 147 10.18 -9.10 12.26
C GLY A 147 9.51 -10.08 13.24
N THR A 148 9.93 -10.04 14.51
CA THR A 148 9.44 -10.97 15.56
C THR A 148 7.95 -10.80 15.91
N ALA A 149 7.29 -9.78 15.36
CA ALA A 149 5.86 -9.53 15.52
C ALA A 149 5.07 -10.65 14.84
N LYS A 150 4.44 -11.49 15.66
CA LYS A 150 3.59 -12.59 15.17
C LYS A 150 2.20 -12.10 14.75
N GLU A 151 1.70 -11.06 15.39
CA GLU A 151 0.37 -10.50 15.13
C GLU A 151 0.36 -8.97 15.25
N PRO A 152 -0.46 -8.25 14.45
CA PRO A 152 -0.75 -6.83 14.62
C PRO A 152 -1.33 -6.49 16.00
N SER A 153 -1.19 -5.23 16.43
CA SER A 153 -1.83 -4.78 17.67
C SER A 153 -3.34 -4.56 17.47
N ALA A 154 -4.12 -4.66 18.54
CA ALA A 154 -5.55 -4.35 18.53
C ALA A 154 -5.87 -2.94 17.99
N ASN A 155 -4.96 -1.98 18.23
CA ASN A 155 -5.11 -0.62 17.71
C ASN A 155 -4.93 -0.55 16.19
N ASP A 156 -4.13 -1.43 15.60
CA ASP A 156 -3.92 -1.44 14.15
C ASP A 156 -5.16 -1.93 13.42
N TYR A 157 -5.82 -2.97 13.93
CA TYR A 157 -7.14 -3.37 13.41
C TYR A 157 -8.16 -2.24 13.57
N ARG A 158 -8.23 -1.58 14.75
CA ARG A 158 -9.15 -0.46 14.96
C ARG A 158 -8.93 0.68 13.97
N LYS A 159 -7.68 1.04 13.69
CA LYS A 159 -7.35 2.07 12.68
C LYS A 159 -7.90 1.67 11.30
N VAL A 160 -7.70 0.42 10.88
CA VAL A 160 -8.25 -0.11 9.61
C VAL A 160 -9.78 -0.07 9.62
N CYS A 161 -10.41 -0.55 10.70
CA CYS A 161 -11.85 -0.59 10.83
C CYS A 161 -12.49 0.81 10.74
N LEU A 162 -11.87 1.82 11.38
CA LEU A 162 -12.31 3.20 11.29
C LEU A 162 -12.14 3.77 9.87
N ALA A 163 -11.02 3.46 9.20
CA ALA A 163 -10.76 3.94 7.84
C ALA A 163 -11.73 3.36 6.79
N TYR A 164 -12.14 2.11 6.97
CA TYR A 164 -13.06 1.41 6.06
C TYR A 164 -14.53 1.43 6.51
N GLY A 165 -14.83 1.93 7.71
CA GLY A 165 -16.19 1.97 8.23
C GLY A 165 -16.77 0.58 8.49
N CYS A 166 -15.97 -0.32 9.05
CA CYS A 166 -16.41 -1.68 9.35
C CYS A 166 -17.52 -1.68 10.41
N GLN A 167 -18.57 -2.48 10.21
CA GLN A 167 -19.66 -2.63 11.20
C GLN A 167 -19.20 -3.36 12.47
N THR A 168 -18.28 -4.31 12.31
CA THR A 168 -17.68 -5.11 13.37
C THR A 168 -16.16 -5.09 13.20
N CYS A 169 -15.43 -5.04 14.31
CA CYS A 169 -13.97 -5.04 14.37
C CYS A 169 -13.51 -5.90 15.55
N MET A 170 -12.62 -6.87 15.32
CA MET A 170 -12.21 -7.86 16.33
C MET A 170 -13.42 -8.42 17.09
N GLU A 171 -14.42 -8.91 16.35
CA GLU A 171 -15.71 -9.45 16.85
C GLU A 171 -16.60 -8.46 17.66
N SER A 172 -16.19 -7.20 17.79
CA SER A 172 -16.93 -6.16 18.51
C SER A 172 -17.66 -5.22 17.55
N LYS A 173 -18.92 -4.90 17.84
CA LYS A 173 -19.66 -3.90 17.04
C LYS A 173 -19.01 -2.53 17.17
N MET A 174 -18.80 -1.85 16.04
CA MET A 174 -18.27 -0.49 16.01
C MET A 174 -19.40 0.53 16.28
N PRO A 175 -19.09 1.64 16.98
CA PRO A 175 -20.07 2.69 17.30
C PRO A 175 -20.51 3.49 16.07
#